data_AF-A0A6N2M681-F1
#
_entry.id   AF-A0A6N2M681-F1
#
_cell.length_a   1.000
_cell.length_b   1.000
_cell.length_c   1.000
_cell.angle_alpha   90.00
_cell.angle_beta   90.00
_cell.angle_gamma   90.00
#
_symmetry.space_group_name_H-M   'P 1'
#
loop_
_entity.id
_entity.type
_entity.pdbx_description
1 polymer ?
#
loop_
_entity_poly.entity_id
_entity_poly.type
_entity_poly.pdbx_seq_one_letter_code
_entity_poly.pdbx_strand_id
1 'polypeptide(L)'
;MVTVDEVRKAQRAEGPATIMAIGTATPPNCVDQSEYPDYYFRITNSEKSMIKKRYMHLTEEILKENPKVCEYMAPSLDARQDMVVVEVPKLGKEAAPRPSKNGVSPSPR
;
A
#
# COMPACT_ATOMS: atom_id res chain seq x y z
N MET A 1 -3.41 8.20 -46.49
CA MET A 1 -2.42 7.54 -45.61
C MET A 1 -2.39 8.39 -44.35
N VAL A 2 -2.78 7.84 -43.21
CA VAL A 2 -2.81 8.62 -41.94
C VAL A 2 -1.37 8.86 -41.49
N THR A 3 -1.05 10.08 -41.11
CA THR A 3 0.29 10.46 -40.66
C THR A 3 0.47 10.18 -39.17
N VAL A 4 1.71 9.94 -38.73
CA VAL A 4 2.02 9.68 -37.30
C VAL A 4 1.59 10.86 -36.41
N ASP A 5 1.63 12.08 -36.94
CA ASP A 5 1.26 13.29 -36.21
C ASP A 5 -0.26 13.39 -35.97
N GLU A 6 -1.08 12.96 -36.94
CA GLU A 6 -2.53 12.86 -36.78
C GLU A 6 -2.90 11.84 -35.69
N VAL A 7 -2.22 10.68 -35.67
CA VAL A 7 -2.43 9.65 -34.64
C VAL A 7 -2.06 10.17 -33.25
N ARG A 8 -0.91 10.87 -33.14
CA ARG A 8 -0.45 11.43 -31.85
C ARG A 8 -1.34 12.55 -31.36
N LYS A 9 -1.92 13.34 -32.25
CA LYS A 9 -2.86 14.41 -31.88
C LYS A 9 -4.17 13.83 -31.35
N ALA A 10 -4.69 12.78 -31.98
CA ALA A 10 -5.92 12.11 -31.55
C ALA A 10 -5.80 11.34 -30.22
N GLN A 11 -4.60 10.88 -29.85
CA GLN A 11 -4.37 10.16 -28.59
C GLN A 11 -4.20 11.08 -27.36
N ARG A 12 -3.98 12.38 -27.55
CA ARG A 12 -3.68 13.30 -26.44
C ARG A 12 -4.94 13.71 -25.72
N ALA A 13 -4.89 13.67 -24.39
CA ALA A 13 -5.92 14.30 -23.57
C ALA A 13 -5.86 15.83 -23.72
N GLU A 14 -7.03 16.45 -23.77
CA GLU A 14 -7.17 17.90 -23.72
C GLU A 14 -7.38 18.34 -22.26
N GLY A 15 -6.50 19.21 -21.76
CA GLY A 15 -6.61 19.79 -20.43
C GLY A 15 -5.67 19.18 -19.37
N PRO A 16 -5.67 19.73 -18.15
CA PRO A 16 -4.80 19.29 -17.07
C PRO A 16 -5.29 17.98 -16.40
N ALA A 17 -4.37 17.17 -15.89
CA ALA A 17 -4.70 15.99 -15.10
C ALA A 17 -5.44 16.38 -13.80
N THR A 18 -6.55 15.71 -13.51
CA THR A 18 -7.42 16.00 -12.35
C THR A 18 -7.71 14.72 -11.56
N ILE A 19 -7.73 14.79 -10.23
CA ILE A 19 -8.09 13.66 -9.37
C ILE A 19 -9.61 13.43 -9.45
N MET A 20 -10.01 12.25 -9.93
CA MET A 20 -11.44 11.90 -10.05
C MET A 20 -11.97 11.10 -8.86
N ALA A 21 -11.11 10.33 -8.19
CA ALA A 21 -11.46 9.55 -7.01
C ALA A 21 -10.21 9.20 -6.18
N ILE A 22 -10.40 9.01 -4.88
CA ILE A 22 -9.38 8.54 -3.94
C ILE A 22 -10.00 7.37 -3.17
N GLY A 23 -9.28 6.24 -3.11
CA GLY A 23 -9.61 5.11 -2.26
C GLY A 23 -8.45 4.77 -1.33
N THR A 24 -8.78 4.18 -0.18
CA THR A 24 -7.80 3.77 0.84
C THR A 24 -8.13 2.36 1.32
N ALA A 25 -7.10 1.61 1.70
CA ALA A 25 -7.24 0.32 2.35
C ALA A 25 -6.14 0.16 3.41
N THR A 26 -6.43 -0.62 4.45
CA THR A 26 -5.50 -0.91 5.54
C THR A 26 -5.57 -2.40 5.86
N PRO A 27 -4.45 -3.03 6.25
CA PRO A 27 -4.46 -4.40 6.77
C PRO A 27 -5.42 -4.53 7.98
N PRO A 28 -5.96 -5.73 8.24
CA PRO A 28 -6.96 -5.92 9.29
C PRO A 28 -6.37 -5.80 10.71
N ASN A 29 -5.11 -6.15 10.92
CA ASN A 29 -4.49 -6.12 12.23
C ASN A 29 -4.17 -4.67 12.65
N CYS A 30 -4.83 -4.21 13.71
CA CYS A 30 -4.72 -2.88 14.27
C CYS A 30 -3.96 -2.95 15.58
N VAL A 31 -2.93 -2.12 15.70
CA VAL A 31 -2.08 -2.09 16.88
C VAL A 31 -2.04 -0.69 17.46
N ASP A 32 -2.46 -0.56 18.71
CA ASP A 32 -2.43 0.70 19.44
C ASP A 32 -1.01 1.05 19.88
N GLN A 33 -0.65 2.32 19.71
CA GLN A 33 0.68 2.82 20.04
C GLN A 33 0.94 2.78 21.55
N SER A 34 -0.10 2.68 22.40
CA SER A 34 0.03 2.49 23.85
C SER A 34 0.35 1.04 24.26
N GLU A 35 0.02 0.06 23.42
CA GLU A 35 0.23 -1.38 23.70
C GLU A 35 1.44 -1.95 22.93
N TYR A 36 1.81 -1.33 21.82
CA TYR A 36 3.06 -1.59 21.09
C TYR A 36 4.40 -1.22 21.80
N PRO A 37 4.48 -0.35 22.84
CA PRO A 37 5.76 0.15 23.37
C PRO A 37 6.60 -0.84 24.15
N ASP A 38 6.04 -1.90 24.73
CA ASP A 38 6.76 -2.60 25.80
C ASP A 38 8.01 -3.37 25.33
N TYR A 39 8.08 -3.75 24.04
CA TYR A 39 9.24 -4.46 23.50
C TYR A 39 10.00 -3.70 22.40
N TYR A 40 9.32 -3.14 21.39
CA TYR A 40 10.00 -2.63 20.19
C TYR A 40 10.41 -1.14 20.28
N PHE A 41 9.58 -0.26 20.85
CA PHE A 41 9.83 1.20 20.85
C PHE A 41 10.56 1.73 22.08
N ARG A 42 10.58 1.00 23.20
CA ARG A 42 11.42 1.34 24.36
C ARG A 42 12.91 1.36 23.99
N ILE A 43 13.32 0.52 23.04
CA ILE A 43 14.70 0.41 22.57
C ILE A 43 15.03 1.52 21.55
N THR A 44 14.04 2.04 20.83
CA THR A 44 14.22 3.05 19.76
C THR A 44 13.72 4.45 20.12
N ASN A 45 13.47 4.75 21.40
CA ASN A 45 13.08 6.09 21.90
C ASN A 45 11.89 6.74 21.17
N SER A 46 10.88 5.95 20.78
CA SER A 46 9.80 6.44 19.90
C SER A 46 8.51 6.84 20.62
N GLU A 47 8.53 6.99 21.95
CA GLU A 47 7.38 7.40 22.77
C GLU A 47 6.80 8.79 22.38
N LYS A 48 7.57 9.62 21.66
CA LYS A 48 7.15 10.94 21.20
C LYS A 48 6.49 10.94 19.82
N SER A 49 6.27 9.78 19.20
CA SER A 49 5.56 9.74 17.91
C SER A 49 4.10 10.13 18.16
N MET A 50 3.60 11.18 17.50
CA MET A 50 2.21 11.66 17.60
C MET A 50 1.18 10.68 16.96
N ILE A 51 1.45 9.37 17.03
CA ILE A 51 0.70 8.28 16.41
C ILE A 51 -0.15 7.60 17.48
N LYS A 52 -1.44 7.38 17.20
CA LYS A 52 -2.34 6.67 18.12
C LYS A 52 -2.41 5.17 17.86
N LYS A 53 -2.49 4.77 16.59
CA LYS A 53 -2.62 3.37 16.16
C LYS A 53 -2.04 3.16 14.77
N ARG A 54 -1.65 1.93 14.45
CA ARG A 54 -1.12 1.53 13.14
C ARG A 54 -1.74 0.21 12.70
N TYR A 55 -1.94 0.07 11.39
CA TYR A 55 -2.41 -1.17 10.79
C TYR A 55 -1.24 -1.88 10.14
N MET A 56 -0.96 -3.11 10.57
CA MET A 56 0.20 -3.89 10.14
C MET A 56 -0.26 -5.20 9.54
N HIS A 57 0.39 -5.67 8.48
CA HIS A 57 0.17 -7.04 8.00
C HIS A 57 0.86 -8.07 8.92
N LEU A 58 2.03 -7.73 9.47
CA LEU A 58 2.77 -8.60 10.38
C LEU A 58 1.99 -8.77 11.70
N THR A 59 1.63 -10.01 11.99
CA THR A 59 1.05 -10.43 13.28
C THR A 59 2.06 -11.28 14.05
N GLU A 60 1.79 -11.57 15.33
CA GLU A 60 2.66 -12.43 16.11
C GLU A 60 2.81 -13.84 15.51
N GLU A 61 1.76 -14.37 14.89
CA GLU A 61 1.75 -15.68 14.25
C GLU A 61 2.73 -15.71 13.08
N ILE A 62 2.65 -14.72 12.18
CA ILE A 62 3.55 -14.59 11.02
C ILE A 62 5.01 -14.46 11.49
N LEU A 63 5.24 -13.71 12.57
CA LEU A 63 6.59 -13.53 13.12
C LEU A 63 7.13 -14.81 13.80
N LYS A 64 6.26 -15.60 14.45
CA LYS A 64 6.63 -16.92 15.03
C LYS A 64 6.98 -17.94 13.94
N GLU A 65 6.29 -17.91 12.81
CA GLU A 65 6.59 -18.74 11.64
C GLU A 65 7.87 -18.31 10.92
N ASN A 66 8.25 -17.02 11.03
CA ASN A 66 9.40 -16.45 10.36
C ASN A 66 10.41 -15.82 11.35
N PRO A 67 11.05 -16.61 12.24
CA PRO A 67 11.89 -16.08 13.31
C PRO A 67 13.08 -15.24 12.81
N LYS A 68 13.60 -15.53 11.60
CA LYS A 68 14.67 -14.75 10.97
C LYS A 68 14.27 -13.30 10.64
N VAL A 69 12.97 -13.02 10.54
CA VAL A 69 12.46 -11.65 10.33
C VAL A 69 12.63 -10.79 11.59
N CYS A 70 12.61 -11.42 12.76
CA CYS A 70 12.78 -10.77 14.06
C CYS A 70 14.25 -10.62 14.48
N GLU A 71 15.13 -11.43 13.91
CA GLU A 71 16.55 -11.43 14.25
C GLU A 71 17.31 -10.34 13.49
N TYR A 72 18.12 -9.57 14.22
CA TYR A 72 18.91 -8.50 13.66
C TYR A 72 19.97 -9.05 12.70
N MET A 73 20.00 -8.55 11.46
CA MET A 73 20.93 -8.95 10.39
C MET A 73 20.84 -10.41 9.93
N ALA A 74 19.82 -11.18 10.36
CA ALA A 74 19.60 -12.51 9.83
C ALA A 74 19.12 -12.46 8.37
N PRO A 75 19.52 -13.44 7.53
CA PRO A 75 19.08 -13.51 6.14
C PRO A 75 17.57 -13.83 6.10
N SER A 76 16.76 -12.79 5.85
CA SER A 76 15.29 -12.85 5.85
C SER A 76 14.66 -12.24 4.58
N LEU A 77 15.45 -11.98 3.54
CA LEU A 77 14.97 -11.33 2.32
C LEU A 77 13.91 -12.16 1.59
N ASP A 78 14.16 -13.45 1.40
CA ASP A 78 13.26 -14.33 0.65
C ASP A 78 11.89 -14.41 1.34
N ALA A 79 11.87 -14.65 2.66
CA ALA A 79 10.63 -14.65 3.44
C ALA A 79 9.87 -13.32 3.37
N ARG A 80 10.58 -12.19 3.38
CA ARG A 80 9.96 -10.86 3.22
C ARG A 80 9.38 -10.67 1.82
N GLN A 81 10.07 -11.16 0.78
CA GLN A 81 9.58 -11.05 -0.59
C GLN A 81 8.38 -11.95 -0.84
N ASP A 82 8.37 -13.18 -0.32
CA ASP A 82 7.24 -14.10 -0.43
C ASP A 82 5.96 -13.48 0.15
N MET A 83 6.07 -12.75 1.27
CA MET A 83 4.95 -12.00 1.84
C MET A 83 4.56 -10.78 0.98
N VAL A 84 5.53 -9.93 0.64
CA VAL A 84 5.26 -8.62 -0.01
C VAL A 84 4.70 -8.77 -1.41
N VAL A 85 5.21 -9.75 -2.19
CA VAL A 85 4.78 -9.99 -3.57
C VAL A 85 3.29 -10.33 -3.66
N VAL A 86 2.74 -10.97 -2.62
CA VAL A 86 1.33 -11.36 -2.58
C VAL A 86 0.45 -10.28 -1.96
N GLU A 87 0.88 -9.69 -0.83
CA GLU A 87 0.02 -8.85 0.00
C GLU A 87 -0.06 -7.40 -0.49
N VAL A 88 1.01 -6.85 -1.07
CA VAL A 88 0.99 -5.48 -1.60
C VAL A 88 -0.01 -5.32 -2.76
N PRO A 89 -0.04 -6.23 -3.76
CA PRO A 89 -1.05 -6.15 -4.82
C PRO A 89 -2.48 -6.32 -4.30
N LYS A 90 -2.72 -7.18 -3.31
CA LYS A 90 -4.04 -7.35 -2.69
C LYS A 90 -4.52 -6.06 -2.05
N LEU A 91 -3.69 -5.45 -1.20
CA LEU A 91 -4.03 -4.18 -0.53
C LEU A 91 -4.22 -3.05 -1.54
N GLY A 92 -3.39 -2.99 -2.60
CA GLY A 92 -3.55 -2.04 -3.69
C GLY A 92 -4.88 -2.20 -4.45
N LYS A 93 -5.32 -3.44 -4.68
CA LYS A 93 -6.62 -3.74 -5.30
C LYS A 93 -7.78 -3.29 -4.41
N GLU A 94 -7.68 -3.44 -3.09
CA GLU A 94 -8.69 -2.98 -2.15
C GLU A 94 -8.77 -1.46 -2.06
N ALA A 95 -7.62 -0.78 -2.13
CA ALA A 95 -7.55 0.69 -2.14
C ALA A 95 -7.98 1.29 -3.48
N ALA A 96 -7.95 0.53 -4.58
CA ALA A 96 -8.33 1.01 -5.90
C ALA A 96 -9.78 1.53 -5.87
N PRO A 97 -10.02 2.80 -6.25
CA PRO A 97 -11.36 3.36 -6.23
C PRO A 97 -12.27 2.57 -7.16
N ARG A 98 -13.42 2.12 -6.65
CA ARG A 98 -14.40 1.41 -7.48
C ARG A 98 -14.96 2.36 -8.53
N PRO A 99 -15.17 1.90 -9.77
CA PRO A 99 -15.89 2.69 -10.75
C PRO A 99 -17.31 2.95 -10.22
N SER A 100 -17.68 4.22 -10.09
CA SER A 100 -19.04 4.59 -9.69
C SER A 100 -20.00 4.25 -10.84
N LYS A 101 -21.20 3.73 -10.52
CA LYS A 101 -22.24 3.38 -11.52
C LYS A 101 -22.64 4.55 -12.43
N ASN A 102 -22.44 5.79 -11.97
CA ASN A 102 -22.76 7.02 -12.70
C ASN A 102 -21.51 7.81 -13.11
N GLY A 103 -20.32 7.22 -12.95
CA GLY A 103 -19.05 7.85 -13.30
C GLY A 103 -18.79 7.76 -14.79
N VAL A 104 -18.52 8.91 -15.41
CA VAL A 104 -17.98 9.01 -16.76
C VAL A 104 -16.85 7.99 -16.90
N SER A 105 -17.10 6.92 -17.66
CA SER A 105 -16.04 6.02 -18.14
C SER A 105 -14.94 6.89 -18.74
N PRO A 106 -13.64 6.54 -18.63
CA PRO A 106 -12.60 7.19 -19.42
C PRO A 106 -12.94 6.93 -20.90
N SER A 107 -13.71 7.83 -21.48
CA SER A 107 -14.14 7.73 -22.87
C SER A 107 -12.91 8.12 -23.68
N PRO A 108 -12.45 7.27 -24.61
CA PRO A 108 -11.57 7.74 -25.66
C PRO A 108 -12.43 8.67 -26.53
N ARG A 109 -12.34 9.98 -26.30
CA ARG A 109 -12.70 10.95 -27.33
C ARG A 109 -11.41 11.40 -27.99
#